data_AF-A0A354M6G1-F1
#
_entry.id   AF-A0A354M6G1-F1
#
_cell.length_a   1.000
_cell.length_b   1.000
_cell.length_c   1.000
_cell.angle_alpha   90.00
_cell.angle_beta   90.00
_cell.angle_gamma   90.00
#
_symmetry.space_group_name_H-M   'P 1'
#
loop_
_entity.id
_entity.type
_entity.pdbx_description
1 polymer ?
#
loop_
_entity_poly.entity_id
_entity_poly.type
_entity_poly.pdbx_seq_one_letter_code
_entity_poly.pdbx_strand_id
1 'polypeptide(L)'
;MKNERCKKYNWDTQHQNRKSIYVFTDRVRVEYDWDSGMILRFLDNEVIDSFNVDESYSISDHENYLLRVAEDAERLEGEETV
;
A
#
# COMPACT_ATOMS: atom_id res chain seq x y z
N MET A 1 29.76 3.21 12.18
CA MET A 1 28.38 2.72 12.01
C MET A 1 28.08 2.77 10.52
N LYS A 2 27.77 1.62 9.89
CA LYS A 2 27.39 1.61 8.48
C LYS A 2 26.01 2.27 8.39
N ASN A 3 25.87 3.34 7.62
CA ASN A 3 24.56 3.91 7.28
C ASN A 3 23.76 2.81 6.57
N GLU A 4 22.82 2.19 7.27
CA GLU A 4 21.78 1.40 6.62
C GLU A 4 21.10 2.32 5.61
N ARG A 5 21.18 1.96 4.32
CA ARG A 5 20.53 2.73 3.27
C ARG A 5 19.03 2.58 3.50
N CYS A 6 18.35 3.63 3.98
CA CYS A 6 16.90 3.69 3.93
C CYS A 6 16.48 3.50 2.47
N LYS A 7 15.85 2.36 2.17
CA LYS A 7 15.32 2.07 0.84
C LYS A 7 14.13 3.01 0.61
N LYS A 8 14.11 3.66 -0.55
CA LYS A 8 13.03 4.55 -0.94
C LYS A 8 12.09 3.78 -1.86
N TYR A 9 10.80 3.87 -1.57
CA TYR A 9 9.74 3.34 -2.42
C TYR A 9 9.01 4.51 -3.08
N ASN A 10 8.50 4.30 -4.28
CA ASN A 10 7.65 5.27 -4.97
C ASN A 10 6.23 4.72 -5.06
N TRP A 11 5.25 5.58 -4.87
CA TRP A 11 3.84 5.32 -5.15
C TRP A 11 3.13 6.65 -5.46
N ASP A 12 2.06 6.57 -6.24
CA ASP A 12 1.14 7.70 -6.44
C ASP A 12 0.04 7.67 -5.38
N THR A 13 -0.46 8.83 -4.99
CA THR A 13 -1.59 8.95 -4.05
C THR A 13 -2.67 9.82 -4.65
N GLN A 14 -3.88 9.28 -4.71
CA GLN A 14 -5.07 9.98 -5.19
C GLN A 14 -6.12 10.04 -4.09
N HIS A 15 -6.80 11.18 -3.99
CA HIS A 15 -7.90 11.37 -3.05
C HIS A 15 -9.20 11.56 -3.82
N GLN A 16 -10.16 10.66 -3.65
CA GLN A 16 -11.45 10.70 -4.33
C GLN A 16 -12.56 10.25 -3.38
N ASN A 17 -13.65 11.00 -3.29
CA ASN A 17 -14.87 10.60 -2.56
C ASN A 17 -14.60 9.97 -1.17
N ARG A 18 -13.79 10.65 -0.33
CA ARG A 18 -13.40 10.18 1.02
C ARG A 18 -12.58 8.89 1.06
N LYS A 19 -11.91 8.57 -0.04
CA LYS A 19 -10.94 7.48 -0.14
C LYS A 19 -9.56 8.03 -0.45
N SER A 20 -8.54 7.39 0.12
CA SER A 20 -7.17 7.45 -0.38
C SER A 20 -6.91 6.23 -1.25
N ILE A 21 -6.36 6.43 -2.44
CA ILE A 21 -5.93 5.37 -3.34
C ILE A 21 -4.42 5.50 -3.50
N TYR A 22 -3.68 4.47 -3.10
CA TYR A 22 -2.24 4.38 -3.22
C TYR A 22 -1.92 3.41 -4.36
N VAL A 23 -1.23 3.88 -5.39
CA VAL A 23 -0.87 3.05 -6.56
C VAL A 23 0.64 2.85 -6.52
N PHE A 24 1.06 1.61 -6.31
CA PHE A 24 2.47 1.24 -6.21
C PHE A 24 3.03 0.85 -7.58
N THR A 25 2.25 0.09 -8.34
CA THR A 25 2.54 -0.35 -9.71
C THR A 25 1.23 -0.37 -10.50
N ASP A 26 1.27 -0.70 -11.80
CA ASP A 26 0.04 -0.89 -12.59
C ASP A 26 -0.82 -2.07 -12.07
N ARG A 27 -0.19 -3.02 -11.37
CA ARG A 27 -0.83 -4.22 -10.82
C ARG A 27 -1.26 -4.07 -9.37
N VAL A 28 -0.51 -3.31 -8.56
CA VAL A 28 -0.71 -3.23 -7.10
C VAL A 28 -1.21 -1.86 -6.67
N ARG A 29 -2.39 -1.84 -6.03
CA ARG A 29 -2.97 -0.64 -5.42
C ARG A 29 -3.62 -0.94 -4.07
N VAL A 30 -3.71 0.07 -3.22
CA VAL A 30 -4.43 0.03 -1.94
C VAL A 30 -5.48 1.13 -1.93
N GLU A 31 -6.70 0.80 -1.55
CA GLU A 31 -7.76 1.78 -1.29
C GLU A 31 -8.04 1.82 0.22
N TYR A 32 -8.10 3.02 0.78
CA TYR A 32 -8.50 3.26 2.17
C TYR A 32 -9.74 4.16 2.20
N ASP A 33 -10.85 3.64 2.72
CA ASP A 33 -12.10 4.37 2.92
C ASP A 33 -12.13 5.01 4.31
N TRP A 34 -12.17 6.35 4.35
CA TRP A 34 -12.12 7.11 5.60
C TRP A 34 -13.43 7.06 6.40
N ASP A 35 -14.56 6.77 5.77
CA ASP A 35 -15.85 6.69 6.46
C ASP A 35 -16.01 5.33 7.16
N SER A 36 -15.63 4.24 6.49
CA SER A 36 -15.79 2.89 7.06
C SER A 36 -14.55 2.39 7.79
N GLY A 37 -13.38 3.02 7.59
CA GLY A 37 -12.11 2.49 8.05
C GLY A 37 -11.65 1.26 7.27
N MET A 38 -12.19 0.99 6.08
CA MET A 38 -11.84 -0.22 5.32
C MET A 38 -10.59 0.02 4.49
N ILE A 39 -9.62 -0.89 4.61
CA ILE A 39 -8.45 -0.98 3.72
C ILE A 39 -8.63 -2.19 2.81
N LEU A 40 -8.47 -1.98 1.51
CA LEU A 40 -8.48 -3.01 0.47
C LEU A 40 -7.16 -2.97 -0.30
N ARG A 41 -6.51 -4.13 -0.45
CA ARG A 41 -5.35 -4.30 -1.33
C ARG A 41 -5.76 -5.06 -2.57
N PHE A 42 -5.35 -4.54 -3.72
CA PHE A 42 -5.61 -5.13 -5.02
C PHE A 42 -4.33 -5.62 -5.68
N LEU A 43 -4.43 -6.73 -6.39
CA LEU A 43 -3.47 -7.23 -7.38
C LEU A 43 -4.24 -7.51 -8.67
N ASP A 44 -3.83 -6.94 -9.80
CA ASP A 44 -4.49 -7.12 -11.11
C ASP A 44 -6.00 -6.82 -11.08
N ASN A 45 -6.38 -5.81 -10.30
CA ASN A 45 -7.77 -5.40 -10.00
C ASN A 45 -8.61 -6.38 -9.17
N GLU A 46 -8.04 -7.48 -8.68
CA GLU A 46 -8.69 -8.37 -7.72
C GLU A 46 -8.31 -8.03 -6.28
N VAL A 47 -9.27 -8.07 -5.37
CA VAL A 47 -9.00 -7.87 -3.94
C VAL A 47 -8.30 -9.11 -3.38
N ILE A 48 -7.07 -8.94 -2.89
CA ILE A 48 -6.27 -10.02 -2.31
C ILE A 48 -6.15 -9.94 -0.78
N ASP A 49 -6.43 -8.78 -0.21
CA ASP A 49 -6.43 -8.55 1.23
C ASP A 49 -7.41 -7.43 1.60
N SER A 50 -8.06 -7.56 2.76
CA SER A 50 -9.02 -6.57 3.25
C SER A 50 -9.15 -6.62 4.76
N PHE A 51 -9.13 -5.45 5.40
CA PHE A 51 -9.37 -5.35 6.84
C PHE A 51 -9.94 -3.98 7.20
N ASN A 52 -10.68 -3.92 8.31
CA ASN A 52 -11.09 -2.65 8.90
C ASN A 52 -10.07 -2.21 9.94
N VAL A 53 -9.81 -0.91 9.97
CA VAL A 53 -9.02 -0.27 11.00
C VAL A 53 -9.95 0.26 12.09
N ASP A 54 -9.51 0.16 13.34
CA ASP A 54 -10.20 0.73 14.50
C ASP A 54 -9.46 1.99 15.01
N GLU A 55 -9.97 2.60 16.07
CA GLU A 55 -9.43 3.85 16.64
C GLU A 55 -7.98 3.73 17.14
N SER A 56 -7.48 2.50 17.38
CA SER A 56 -6.09 2.26 17.76
C SER A 56 -5.12 2.23 16.56
N TYR A 57 -5.64 2.17 15.33
CA TYR A 57 -4.81 2.15 14.12
C TYR A 57 -4.19 3.53 13.90
N SER A 58 -2.89 3.62 14.11
CA SER A 58 -2.18 4.89 14.02
C SER A 58 -1.75 5.21 12.60
N ILE A 59 -1.43 6.48 12.36
CA ILE A 59 -0.81 6.92 11.09
C ILE A 59 0.48 6.12 10.82
N SER A 60 1.25 5.81 11.86
CA SER A 60 2.48 5.02 11.72
C SER A 60 2.20 3.57 11.32
N ASP A 61 1.10 2.97 11.80
CA ASP A 61 0.69 1.62 11.36
C ASP A 61 0.28 1.63 9.89
N HIS A 62 -0.43 2.68 9.47
CA HIS A 62 -0.80 2.91 8.07
C HIS A 62 0.44 3.04 7.18
N GLU A 63 1.39 3.89 7.55
CA GLU A 63 2.63 4.07 6.80
C GLU A 63 3.45 2.78 6.72
N ASN A 64 3.57 2.04 7.83
CA ASN A 64 4.25 0.75 7.85
C ASN A 64 3.56 -0.29 6.96
N TYR A 65 2.23 -0.29 6.91
CA TYR A 65 1.47 -1.15 6.00
C TYR A 65 1.78 -0.80 4.54
N LEU A 66 1.71 0.48 4.15
CA LEU A 66 2.02 0.92 2.80
C LEU A 66 3.47 0.58 2.39
N LEU A 67 4.44 0.70 3.31
CA LEU A 67 5.83 0.31 3.04
C LEU A 67 5.98 -1.18 2.76
N ARG A 68 5.27 -2.05 3.50
CA ARG A 68 5.25 -3.50 3.23
C ARG A 68 4.63 -3.80 1.88
N VAL A 69 3.53 -3.13 1.53
CA VAL A 69 2.90 -3.28 0.21
C VAL A 69 3.85 -2.85 -0.90
N ALA A 70 4.58 -1.75 -0.71
CA ALA A 70 5.55 -1.27 -1.70
C ALA A 70 6.71 -2.26 -1.93
N GLU A 71 7.24 -2.84 -0.85
CA GLU A 71 8.28 -3.88 -0.93
C GLU A 71 7.80 -5.11 -1.70
N ASP A 72 6.58 -5.53 -1.42
CA ASP A 72 5.97 -6.70 -2.04
C ASP A 72 5.63 -6.42 -3.53
N ALA A 73 5.24 -5.19 -3.87
CA ALA A 73 4.98 -4.76 -5.24
C ALA A 73 6.26 -4.77 -6.12
N GLU A 74 7.38 -4.24 -5.60
CA GLU A 74 8.66 -4.30 -6.32
C GLU A 74 9.14 -5.74 -6.55
N ARG A 75 8.90 -6.63 -5.58
CA ARG A 75 9.23 -8.06 -5.74
C ARG A 75 8.45 -8.67 -6.90
N LEU A 76 7.15 -8.37 -7.01
CA LEU A 76 6.28 -8.88 -8.07
C LEU A 76 6.68 -8.34 -9.46
N GLU A 77 7.07 -7.07 -9.58
CA GLU A 77 7.61 -6.54 -10.85
C GLU A 77 8.92 -7.22 -11.25
N GLY A 78 9.79 -7.52 -10.28
CA GLY A 78 11.05 -8.22 -10.54
C GLY A 78 10.88 -9.67 -11.00
N GLU A 79 9.77 -10.33 -10.65
CA GLU A 79 9.51 -11.73 -11.02
C GLU A 79 9.08 -11.92 -12.49
N GLU A 80 8.64 -10.87 -13.20
CA GLU A 80 8.27 -10.93 -14.62
C GLU A 80 9.47 -10.83 -15.60
N THR A 81 10.69 -10.63 -15.10
CA THR A 81 11.90 -10.40 -15.94
C THR A 81 12.82 -11.62 -16.12
N VAL A 82 12.35 -12.84 -15.86
CA VAL A 82 13.13 -14.09 -15.99
C VAL A 82 12.57 -15.06 -17.02
#